data_AF-A0A7H0YHI2-F1
#
_entry.id   AF-A0A7H0YHI2-F1
#
_cell.length_a   1.000
_cell.length_b   1.000
_cell.length_c   1.000
_cell.angle_alpha   90.00
_cell.angle_beta   90.00
_cell.angle_gamma   90.00
#
_symmetry.space_group_name_H-M   'P 1'
#
loop_
_entity.id
_entity.type
_entity.pdbx_description
1 polymer ?
#
loop_
_entity_poly.entity_id
_entity_poly.type
_entity_poly.pdbx_seq_one_letter_code
_entity_poly.pdbx_strand_id
1 'polypeptide(L)'
;MMDNEPKKTPISDIDKKIEQLEERKNRIVRLTSEKERKQRANRLIQTGALAEKYFGIEHLSIEKREELFKIFADFISKNTPEKYRRKND
;
A
#
# COMPACT_ATOMS: atom_id res chain seq x y z
N MET A 1 -1.92 -50.92 36.82
CA MET A 1 -2.37 -49.77 36.02
C MET A 1 -1.12 -49.19 35.40
N MET A 2 -0.94 -49.30 34.08
CA MET A 2 0.21 -48.71 33.40
C MET A 2 -0.23 -47.34 32.90
N ASP A 3 0.29 -46.30 33.54
CA ASP A 3 0.10 -44.91 33.17
C ASP A 3 0.62 -44.70 31.73
N ASN A 4 -0.32 -44.46 30.83
CA ASN A 4 -0.06 -44.22 29.42
C ASN A 4 0.35 -42.75 29.30
N GLU A 5 1.60 -42.43 29.67
CA GLU A 5 2.16 -41.11 29.39
C GLU A 5 2.16 -40.87 27.87
N PRO A 6 1.59 -39.76 27.37
CA PRO A 6 1.66 -39.45 25.96
C PRO A 6 3.12 -39.17 25.61
N LYS A 7 3.77 -40.14 24.96
CA LYS A 7 5.12 -39.99 24.40
C LYS A 7 5.14 -38.71 23.56
N LYS A 8 5.87 -37.69 24.03
CA LYS A 8 6.15 -36.47 23.27
C LYS A 8 6.89 -36.87 21.99
N THR A 9 6.15 -37.03 20.91
CA THR A 9 6.72 -37.32 19.59
C THR A 9 7.29 -36.03 19.02
N PRO A 10 8.50 -36.05 18.43
CA PRO A 10 9.13 -34.89 17.80
C PRO A 10 8.23 -34.19 16.77
N ILE A 11 7.31 -34.96 16.19
CA ILE A 11 6.30 -34.52 15.22
C ILE A 11 5.32 -33.51 15.84
N SER A 12 4.85 -33.72 17.08
CA SER A 12 3.92 -32.79 17.75
C SER A 12 4.53 -31.43 18.03
N ASP A 13 5.83 -31.38 18.36
CA ASP A 13 6.54 -30.13 18.60
C ASP A 13 6.84 -29.38 17.29
N ILE A 14 7.01 -30.11 16.18
CA ILE A 14 7.14 -29.54 14.83
C ILE A 14 5.81 -28.93 14.38
N ASP A 15 4.68 -29.62 14.58
CA ASP A 15 3.35 -29.10 14.22
C ASP A 15 3.01 -27.81 14.96
N LYS A 16 3.29 -27.75 16.27
CA LYS A 16 3.15 -26.51 17.06
C LYS A 16 4.06 -25.39 16.54
N LYS A 17 5.25 -25.71 16.05
CA LYS A 17 6.17 -24.73 15.48
C LYS A 17 5.64 -24.18 14.15
N ILE A 18 5.05 -25.04 13.32
CA ILE A 18 4.43 -24.67 12.04
C ILE A 18 3.25 -23.72 12.30
N GLU A 19 2.36 -24.07 13.23
CA GLU A 19 1.20 -23.24 13.58
C GLU A 19 1.63 -21.84 14.10
N GLN A 20 2.64 -21.80 14.97
CA GLN A 20 3.22 -20.53 15.44
C GLN A 20 3.83 -19.68 14.31
N LEU A 21 4.47 -20.32 13.33
CA LEU A 21 5.06 -19.63 12.18
C LEU A 21 3.98 -19.11 11.22
N GLU A 22 2.90 -19.86 11.00
CA GLU A 22 1.77 -19.43 10.18
C GLU A 22 1.04 -18.24 10.80
N GLU A 23 0.81 -18.24 12.11
CA GLU A 23 0.25 -17.08 12.78
C GLU A 23 1.15 -15.84 12.66
N ARG A 24 2.48 -16.01 12.82
CA ARG A 24 3.44 -14.92 12.65
C ARG A 24 3.42 -14.37 11.24
N LYS A 25 3.40 -15.24 10.23
CA LYS A 25 3.25 -14.86 8.82
C LYS A 25 1.98 -14.06 8.60
N ASN A 26 0.85 -14.54 9.09
CA ASN A 26 -0.45 -13.87 8.93
C ASN A 26 -0.48 -12.50 9.62
N ARG A 27 0.13 -12.38 10.81
CA ARG A 27 0.31 -11.09 11.50
C ARG A 27 1.16 -10.12 10.68
N ILE A 28 2.28 -10.58 10.12
CA ILE A 28 3.16 -9.75 9.29
C ILE A 28 2.42 -9.27 8.03
N VAL A 29 1.72 -10.17 7.33
CA VAL A 29 0.95 -9.83 6.11
C VAL A 29 -0.13 -8.78 6.40
N ARG A 30 -0.82 -8.89 7.54
CA ARG A 30 -1.80 -7.88 7.95
C ARG A 30 -1.14 -6.52 8.16
N LEU A 31 -0.05 -6.47 8.93
CA LEU A 31 0.71 -5.25 9.21
C LEU A 31 1.28 -4.61 7.95
N THR A 32 1.80 -5.40 7.00
CA THR A 32 2.29 -4.86 5.72
C THR A 32 1.15 -4.28 4.91
N SER A 33 0.00 -4.98 4.81
CA SER A 33 -1.17 -4.49 4.08
C SER A 33 -1.73 -3.20 4.66
N GLU A 34 -1.72 -3.04 5.99
CA GLU A 34 -2.17 -1.82 6.67
C GLU A 34 -1.21 -0.67 6.43
N LYS A 35 0.11 -0.93 6.50
CA LYS A 35 1.15 0.06 6.16
C LYS A 35 1.01 0.53 4.72
N GLU A 36 0.80 -0.37 3.77
CA GLU A 36 0.59 -0.03 2.36
C GLU A 36 -0.65 0.84 2.14
N ARG A 37 -1.77 0.52 2.80
CA ARG A 37 -3.00 1.33 2.76
C ARG A 37 -2.75 2.74 3.32
N LYS A 38 -2.07 2.83 4.47
CA LYS A 38 -1.73 4.11 5.10
C LYS A 38 -0.80 4.94 4.22
N GLN A 39 0.22 4.31 3.63
CA GLN A 39 1.13 4.97 2.69
C GLN A 39 0.39 5.47 1.44
N ARG A 40 -0.54 4.67 0.90
CA ARG A 40 -1.37 5.07 -0.24
C ARG A 40 -2.25 6.27 0.11
N ALA A 41 -2.94 6.24 1.25
CA ALA A 41 -3.77 7.35 1.70
C ALA A 41 -2.95 8.62 1.91
N ASN A 42 -1.82 8.52 2.61
CA ASN A 42 -0.90 9.64 2.82
C ASN A 42 -0.43 10.24 1.49
N ARG A 43 -0.05 9.40 0.51
CA ARG A 43 0.35 9.87 -0.81
C ARG A 43 -0.77 10.62 -1.52
N LEU A 44 -2.00 10.10 -1.48
CA LEU A 44 -3.16 10.76 -2.10
C LEU A 44 -3.45 12.13 -1.46
N ILE A 45 -3.37 12.21 -0.13
CA ILE A 45 -3.56 13.48 0.61
C ILE A 45 -2.45 14.48 0.24
N GLN A 46 -1.20 14.04 0.22
CA GLN A 46 -0.07 14.90 -0.16
C GLN A 46 -0.19 15.38 -1.61
N THR A 47 -0.53 14.49 -2.54
CA THR A 47 -0.78 14.88 -3.94
C THR A 47 -1.94 15.87 -4.06
N GLY A 48 -3.03 15.65 -3.33
CA GLY A 48 -4.16 16.58 -3.28
C GLY A 48 -3.76 17.96 -2.78
N ALA A 49 -3.05 18.04 -1.66
CA ALA A 49 -2.57 19.30 -1.09
C ALA A 49 -1.59 20.03 -2.03
N LEU A 50 -0.72 19.31 -2.73
CA LEU A 50 0.16 19.89 -3.74
C LEU A 50 -0.64 20.44 -4.93
N ALA A 51 -1.67 19.71 -5.39
CA ALA A 51 -2.52 20.18 -6.47
C ALA A 51 -3.30 21.45 -6.08
N GLU A 52 -3.84 21.50 -4.87
CA GLU A 52 -4.51 22.68 -4.32
C GLU A 52 -3.55 23.88 -4.24
N LYS A 53 -2.34 23.67 -3.71
CA LYS A 53 -1.33 24.73 -3.58
C LYS A 53 -0.83 25.28 -4.92
N TYR A 54 -0.54 24.42 -5.90
CA TYR A 54 0.07 24.85 -7.17
C TYR A 54 -0.95 25.30 -8.21
N PHE A 55 -2.14 24.69 -8.24
CA PHE A 55 -3.18 25.03 -9.21
C PHE A 55 -4.25 25.97 -8.64
N GLY A 56 -4.25 26.26 -7.33
CA GLY A 56 -5.19 27.17 -6.70
C GLY A 56 -6.64 26.68 -6.73
N ILE A 57 -6.84 25.35 -6.75
CA ILE A 57 -8.13 24.71 -7.07
C ILE A 57 -9.01 24.45 -5.84
N GLU A 58 -8.66 24.98 -4.67
CA GLU A 58 -9.39 24.78 -3.40
C GLU A 58 -10.89 25.11 -3.54
N HIS A 59 -11.19 26.18 -4.27
CA HIS A 59 -12.55 26.68 -4.51
C HIS A 59 -13.32 25.93 -5.61
N LEU A 60 -12.67 25.04 -6.37
CA LEU A 60 -13.29 24.31 -7.47
C LEU A 60 -13.94 23.01 -6.98
N SER A 61 -15.11 22.71 -7.52
CA SER A 61 -15.76 21.41 -7.35
C SER A 61 -14.94 20.29 -7.99
N ILE A 62 -15.15 19.06 -7.53
CA ILE A 62 -14.42 17.87 -8.01
C ILE A 62 -14.53 17.73 -9.54
N GLU A 63 -15.71 18.00 -10.12
CA GLU A 63 -15.95 17.96 -11.57
C GLU A 63 -15.06 18.95 -12.34
N LYS A 64 -14.98 20.20 -11.88
CA LYS A 64 -14.12 21.22 -12.50
C LYS A 64 -12.63 20.90 -12.34
N ARG A 65 -12.24 20.29 -11.21
CA ARG A 65 -10.86 19.80 -11.03
C ARG A 65 -10.53 18.69 -12.03
N GLU A 66 -11.47 17.79 -12.32
CA GLU A 66 -11.28 16.74 -13.32
C GLU A 66 -11.12 17.32 -14.73
N GLU A 67 -11.96 18.27 -15.13
CA GLU A 67 -11.83 18.98 -16.42
C GLU A 67 -10.49 19.68 -16.54
N LEU A 68 -10.05 20.37 -15.48
CA LEU A 68 -8.76 21.03 -15.43
C LEU A 68 -7.60 20.03 -15.58
N PHE A 69 -7.66 18.91 -14.87
CA PHE A 69 -6.65 17.86 -14.99
C PHE A 69 -6.62 17.22 -16.37
N LYS A 70 -7.76 17.07 -17.05
CA LYS A 70 -7.81 16.60 -18.45
C LYS A 70 -7.10 17.57 -19.40
N ILE A 71 -7.36 18.87 -19.27
CA ILE A 71 -6.69 19.90 -20.09
C ILE A 71 -5.17 19.87 -19.87
N PHE A 72 -4.73 19.78 -18.61
CA PHE A 72 -3.31 19.72 -18.29
C PHE A 72 -2.67 18.37 -18.59
N ALA A 73 -3.40 17.27 -18.68
CA ALA A 73 -2.84 15.96 -19.02
C ALA A 73 -2.16 15.99 -20.40
N ASP A 74 -2.82 16.61 -21.38
CA ASP A 74 -2.28 16.77 -22.73
C ASP A 74 -1.08 17.72 -22.76
N PHE A 75 -1.11 18.78 -21.95
CA PHE A 75 0.02 19.71 -21.83
C PHE A 75 1.22 19.06 -21.15
N ILE A 76 1.01 18.38 -20.02
CA ILE A 76 2.06 17.71 -19.24
C ILE A 76 2.66 16.60 -20.08
N SER A 77 1.87 15.77 -20.77
CA SER A 77 2.42 14.69 -21.60
C SER A 77 3.37 15.19 -22.69
N LYS A 78 3.07 16.36 -23.29
CA LYS A 78 3.90 17.00 -24.32
C LYS A 78 5.09 17.76 -23.75
N ASN A 79 4.94 18.39 -22.58
CA ASN A 79 5.93 19.29 -21.99
C ASN A 79 6.70 18.67 -20.81
N THR A 80 6.49 17.39 -20.49
CA THR A 80 7.22 16.70 -19.41
C THR A 80 8.70 16.64 -19.78
N PRO A 81 9.60 17.26 -18.99
CA PRO A 81 11.02 17.18 -19.22
C PRO A 81 11.49 15.73 -19.19
N GLU A 82 12.45 15.38 -20.05
CA GLU A 82 12.96 14.01 -20.20
C GLU A 82 13.45 13.41 -18.87
N LYS A 83 13.92 14.26 -17.93
CA LYS A 83 14.29 13.89 -16.55
C LYS A 83 13.16 13.22 -15.75
N TYR A 84 11.90 13.54 -16.05
CA TYR A 84 10.72 13.02 -15.36
C TYR A 84 9.87 12.09 -16.24
N ARG A 85 10.28 11.88 -17.49
CA ARG A 85 9.61 10.92 -18.38
C ARG A 85 9.87 9.51 -17.84
N ARG A 86 8.82 8.70 -17.75
CA ARG A 86 8.92 7.31 -17.28
C ARG A 86 9.87 6.58 -18.25
N LYS A 87 11.05 6.18 -17.78
CA LYS A 87 11.90 5.25 -18.52
C LYS A 87 11.20 3.90 -18.46
N ASN A 88 10.72 3.43 -19.60
CA ASN A 88 10.35 2.03 -19.74
C ASN A 88 11.68 1.27 -19.84
N ASP A 89 12.13 0.66 -18.74
CA ASP A 89 13.12 -0.43 -18.76
C ASP A 89 12.37 -1.76 -18.94
#